data_AF-A0A1H6VB72-F1
#
_entry.id   AF-A0A1H6VB72-F1
#
_cell.length_a   1.000
_cell.length_b   1.000
_cell.length_c   1.000
_cell.angle_alpha   90.00
_cell.angle_beta   90.00
_cell.angle_gamma   90.00
#
_symmetry.space_group_name_H-M   'P 1'
#
loop_
_entity.id
_entity.type
_entity.pdbx_description
1 polymer ?
#
loop_
_entity_poly.entity_id
_entity_poly.type
_entity_poly.pdbx_seq_one_letter_code
_entity_poly.pdbx_strand_id
1 'polypeptide(L)'
;MALVDPYFPNRPPTWSELLMIVLAAGTLLPNMIADIDSVPTVAIAFFLSTAALATERIEEWFHRIGTSGRGLLILSVFLGTFLIALLAPGLYTLFNDTVTGMLLATILYFGAFLARERTVSGWTTPDAFE
;
A
#
# COMPACT_ATOMS: atom_id res chain seq x y z
N MET A 1 -12.18 20.78 -14.63
CA MET A 1 -12.04 19.69 -13.64
C MET A 1 -10.58 19.31 -13.67
N ALA A 2 -9.77 19.82 -12.75
CA ALA A 2 -8.34 19.53 -12.72
C ALA A 2 -8.19 18.05 -12.33
N LEU A 3 -7.57 17.25 -13.21
CA LEU A 3 -7.07 15.94 -12.82
C LEU A 3 -6.05 16.21 -11.71
N VAL A 4 -6.33 15.73 -10.50
CA VAL A 4 -5.36 15.78 -9.42
C VAL A 4 -4.20 14.91 -9.87
N ASP A 5 -3.10 15.55 -10.30
CA ASP A 5 -1.89 14.81 -10.62
C ASP A 5 -1.45 14.10 -9.33
N PRO A 6 -1.30 12.77 -9.35
CA PRO A 6 -0.85 12.05 -8.17
C PRO A 6 0.52 12.59 -7.77
N TYR A 7 0.61 13.09 -6.54
CA TYR A 7 1.89 13.48 -5.97
C TYR A 7 2.70 12.22 -5.70
N PHE A 8 3.98 12.27 -6.08
CA PHE A 8 4.93 11.19 -5.82
C PHE A 8 6.16 11.75 -5.10
N PRO A 9 6.80 10.94 -4.24
CA PRO A 9 8.05 11.32 -3.59
C PRO A 9 9.11 11.75 -4.60
N ASN A 10 9.80 12.87 -4.35
CA ASN A 10 11.00 13.26 -5.10
C ASN A 10 12.24 12.47 -4.62
N ARG A 11 12.12 11.14 -4.50
CA ARG A 11 13.21 10.21 -4.17
C ARG A 11 12.90 8.83 -4.75
N PRO A 12 13.90 8.02 -5.12
CA PRO A 12 13.63 6.65 -5.54
C PRO A 12 13.15 5.79 -4.36
N PRO A 13 12.23 4.83 -4.58
CA PRO A 13 11.81 3.83 -3.59
C PRO A 13 13.00 3.03 -3.07
N THR A 14 12.98 2.61 -1.82
CA THR A 14 14.04 1.78 -1.21
C THR A 14 13.79 0.28 -1.38
N TRP A 15 14.87 -0.51 -1.33
CA TRP A 15 14.77 -1.99 -1.32
C TRP A 15 13.87 -2.53 -0.21
N SER A 16 13.88 -1.88 0.96
CA SER A 16 13.02 -2.26 2.08
C SER A 16 11.53 -2.04 1.78
N GLU A 17 11.17 -0.93 1.13
CA GLU A 17 9.79 -0.63 0.72
C GLU A 17 9.32 -1.63 -0.35
N LEU A 18 10.20 -1.95 -1.29
CA LEU A 18 9.93 -2.93 -2.34
C LEU A 18 9.71 -4.33 -1.76
N LEU A 19 10.60 -4.79 -0.86
CA LEU A 19 10.45 -6.09 -0.20
C LEU A 19 9.15 -6.19 0.60
N MET A 20 8.80 -5.16 1.39
CA MET A 20 7.56 -5.17 2.17
C MET A 20 6.33 -5.28 1.28
N ILE A 21 6.30 -4.56 0.16
CA ILE A 21 5.15 -4.57 -0.76
C ILE A 21 5.08 -5.88 -1.53
N VAL A 22 6.21 -6.43 -1.97
CA VAL A 22 6.25 -7.75 -2.62
C VAL A 22 5.79 -8.84 -1.65
N LEU A 23 6.24 -8.80 -0.38
CA LEU A 23 5.79 -9.75 0.63
C LEU A 23 4.30 -9.62 0.90
N ALA A 24 3.78 -8.39 1.07
CA ALA A 24 2.36 -8.17 1.28
C ALA A 24 1.52 -8.65 0.08
N ALA A 25 1.94 -8.32 -1.15
CA ALA A 25 1.25 -8.73 -2.37
C ALA A 25 1.32 -10.24 -2.62
N GLY A 26 2.45 -10.89 -2.31
CA GLY A 26 2.66 -12.31 -2.56
C GLY A 26 2.10 -13.24 -1.49
N THR A 27 1.99 -12.79 -0.24
CA THR A 27 1.58 -13.66 0.88
C THR A 27 0.26 -13.27 1.52
N LEU A 28 -0.01 -11.97 1.69
CA LEU A 28 -1.20 -11.49 2.40
C LEU A 28 -2.38 -11.33 1.45
N LEU A 29 -2.16 -10.64 0.34
CA LEU A 29 -3.21 -10.28 -0.60
C LEU A 29 -3.98 -11.50 -1.14
N PRO A 30 -3.36 -12.64 -1.50
CA PRO A 30 -4.12 -13.79 -2.03
C PRO A 30 -5.09 -14.39 -1.02
N ASN A 31 -4.69 -14.47 0.24
CA ASN A 31 -5.54 -14.98 1.32
C ASN A 31 -6.72 -14.02 1.58
N MET A 32 -6.43 -12.72 1.66
CA MET A 32 -7.46 -11.70 1.86
C MET A 32 -8.48 -11.67 0.70
N ILE A 33 -8.02 -11.85 -0.55
CA ILE A 33 -8.89 -11.94 -1.73
C ILE A 33 -9.78 -13.18 -1.68
N ALA A 34 -9.25 -14.32 -1.22
CA ALA A 34 -10.03 -15.55 -1.11
C ALA A 34 -11.19 -15.42 -0.12
N ASP A 35 -11.04 -14.57 0.90
CA ASP A 35 -12.01 -14.31 1.95
C ASP A 35 -12.86 -13.04 1.70
N ILE A 36 -12.93 -12.54 0.46
CA ILE A 36 -13.79 -11.40 0.13
C ILE A 36 -15.26 -11.82 0.20
N ASP A 37 -16.04 -11.06 0.97
CA ASP A 37 -17.49 -11.23 1.09
C ASP A 37 -18.26 -10.19 0.25
N SER A 38 -17.77 -8.95 0.21
CA SER A 38 -18.40 -7.82 -0.49
C SER A 38 -17.44 -7.09 -1.42
N VAL A 39 -17.52 -7.41 -2.71
CA VAL A 39 -16.81 -6.68 -3.78
C VAL A 39 -17.11 -5.17 -3.78
N PRO A 40 -18.35 -4.70 -3.55
CA PRO A 40 -18.63 -3.26 -3.44
C PRO A 40 -17.84 -2.58 -2.31
N THR A 41 -17.69 -3.25 -1.15
CA THR A 41 -16.91 -2.72 -0.03
C THR A 41 -15.44 -2.55 -0.41
N VAL A 42 -14.86 -3.57 -1.04
CA VAL A 42 -13.48 -3.54 -1.55
C VAL A 42 -13.30 -2.38 -2.52
N ALA A 43 -14.22 -2.22 -3.48
CA ALA A 43 -14.16 -1.16 -4.47
C ALA A 43 -14.24 0.24 -3.84
N ILE A 44 -15.19 0.46 -2.91
CA ILE A 44 -15.32 1.74 -2.20
C ILE A 44 -14.03 2.05 -1.43
N ALA A 45 -13.52 1.09 -0.66
CA ALA A 45 -12.29 1.27 0.11
C ALA A 45 -11.08 1.55 -0.80
N PHE A 46 -10.98 0.86 -1.94
CA PHE A 46 -9.96 1.10 -2.96
C PHE A 46 -10.01 2.52 -3.52
N PHE A 47 -11.18 2.98 -3.96
CA PHE A 47 -11.32 4.32 -4.55
C PHE A 47 -11.08 5.43 -3.52
N LEU A 48 -11.62 5.28 -2.30
CA LEU A 48 -11.39 6.24 -1.22
C LEU A 48 -9.91 6.30 -0.83
N SER A 49 -9.25 5.15 -0.73
CA SER A 49 -7.81 5.09 -0.41
C SER A 49 -6.96 5.68 -1.54
N THR A 50 -7.30 5.42 -2.79
CA THR A 50 -6.60 5.99 -3.96
C THR A 50 -6.76 7.51 -3.99
N ALA A 51 -7.98 8.02 -3.78
CA ALA A 51 -8.23 9.45 -3.71
C ALA A 51 -7.49 10.11 -2.54
N ALA A 52 -7.45 9.43 -1.39
CA ALA A 52 -6.71 9.87 -0.21
C ALA A 52 -5.20 9.94 -0.47
N LEU A 53 -4.62 8.91 -1.09
CA LEU A 53 -3.19 8.87 -1.44
C LEU A 53 -2.82 9.92 -2.49
N ALA A 54 -3.76 10.37 -3.32
CA ALA A 54 -3.54 11.48 -4.25
C ALA A 54 -3.52 12.86 -3.57
N THR A 55 -3.77 12.96 -2.25
CA THR A 55 -3.72 14.24 -1.53
C THR A 55 -2.33 14.51 -0.95
N GLU A 56 -1.84 15.75 -1.11
CA GLU A 56 -0.55 16.19 -0.56
C GLU A 56 -0.44 15.96 0.95
N ARG A 57 -1.51 16.19 1.69
CA ARG A 57 -1.53 16.07 3.16
C ARG A 57 -1.28 14.65 3.66
N ILE A 58 -1.84 13.65 2.98
CA ILE A 58 -1.65 12.25 3.35
C ILE A 58 -0.26 11.78 2.95
N GLU A 59 0.25 12.24 1.81
CA GLU A 59 1.62 11.92 1.42
C GLU A 59 2.66 12.57 2.34
N GLU A 60 2.51 13.85 2.71
CA GLU A 60 3.40 14.50 3.66
C GLU A 60 3.44 13.74 4.99
N TRP A 61 2.28 13.28 5.46
CA TRP A 61 2.20 12.40 6.62
C TRP A 61 2.92 11.07 6.39
N PHE A 62 2.69 10.43 5.24
CA PHE A 62 3.31 9.16 4.87
C PHE A 62 4.83 9.30 4.68
N HIS A 63 5.32 10.48 4.31
CA HIS A 63 6.74 10.83 4.31
C HIS A 63 7.28 11.02 5.71
N ARG A 64 6.56 11.77 6.55
CA ARG A 64 6.98 12.11 7.91
C ARG A 64 7.18 10.87 8.79
N ILE A 65 6.38 9.83 8.59
CA ILE A 65 6.52 8.57 9.34
C ILE A 65 7.77 7.74 8.94
N GLY A 66 8.40 8.06 7.80
CA GLY A 66 9.57 7.35 7.30
C GLY A 66 9.31 5.89 6.93
N THR A 67 10.35 5.19 6.48
CA THR A 67 10.28 3.77 6.08
C THR A 67 9.85 2.86 7.23
N SER A 68 10.38 3.07 8.43
CA SER A 68 10.00 2.29 9.62
C SER A 68 8.54 2.50 10.01
N GLY A 69 8.02 3.74 9.90
CA GLY A 69 6.62 4.03 10.18
C GLY A 69 5.67 3.42 9.14
N ARG A 70 6.05 3.38 7.87
CA ARG A 70 5.30 2.69 6.81
C ARG A 70 5.24 1.18 7.07
N GLY A 71 6.35 0.56 7.48
CA GLY A 71 6.38 -0.84 7.88
C GLY A 71 5.51 -1.14 9.10
N LEU A 72 5.57 -0.28 10.13
CA LEU A 72 4.71 -0.39 11.31
C LEU A 72 3.23 -0.22 10.95
N LEU A 73 2.89 0.63 9.98
CA LEU A 73 1.52 0.80 9.52
C LEU A 73 0.98 -0.47 8.85
N ILE A 74 1.75 -1.07 7.94
CA ILE A 74 1.40 -2.36 7.32
C ILE A 74 1.24 -3.44 8.39
N LEU A 75 2.19 -3.52 9.33
CA LEU A 75 2.14 -4.47 10.45
C LEU A 75 0.91 -4.24 11.34
N SER A 76 0.58 -2.98 11.63
CA SER A 76 -0.58 -2.62 12.46
C SER A 76 -1.90 -2.97 11.79
N VAL A 77 -2.00 -2.77 10.48
CA VAL A 77 -3.15 -3.20 9.69
C VAL A 77 -3.29 -4.72 9.74
N PHE A 78 -2.19 -5.45 9.53
CA PHE A 78 -2.19 -6.91 9.60
C PHE A 78 -2.60 -7.43 10.98
N LEU A 79 -1.96 -6.92 12.03
CA LEU A 79 -2.24 -7.31 13.41
C LEU A 79 -3.67 -6.91 13.80
N GLY A 80 -4.14 -5.75 13.33
CA GLY A 80 -5.51 -5.27 13.54
C GLY A 80 -6.55 -6.20 12.93
N THR A 81 -6.37 -6.62 11.67
CA THR A 81 -7.26 -7.58 11.01
C THR A 81 -7.28 -8.92 11.75
N PHE A 82 -6.10 -9.43 12.13
CA PHE A 82 -5.99 -10.67 12.91
C PHE A 82 -6.69 -10.57 14.27
N LEU A 83 -6.48 -9.47 14.99
CA LEU A 83 -7.13 -9.24 16.29
C LEU A 83 -8.64 -9.12 16.16
N ILE A 84 -9.15 -8.48 15.09
CA ILE A 84 -10.59 -8.40 14.83
C ILE A 84 -11.17 -9.77 14.50
N ALA A 85 -10.45 -10.60 13.73
CA ALA A 85 -10.85 -11.98 13.47
C ALA A 85 -11.03 -12.77 14.78
N LEU A 86 -10.14 -12.54 15.76
CA LEU A 86 -10.17 -13.21 17.05
C LEU A 86 -11.24 -12.67 18.00
N LEU A 87 -11.37 -11.35 18.09
CA LEU A 87 -12.16 -10.67 19.14
C LEU A 87 -13.58 -10.32 18.68
N ALA A 88 -13.80 -10.13 17.38
CA ALA A 88 -15.06 -9.71 16.80
C ALA A 88 -15.28 -10.37 15.43
N PRO A 89 -15.43 -11.70 15.37
CA PRO A 89 -15.51 -12.44 14.11
C PRO A 89 -16.67 -11.99 13.20
N GLY A 90 -17.75 -11.46 13.78
CA GLY A 90 -18.86 -10.88 13.01
C GLY A 90 -18.52 -9.59 12.25
N LEU A 91 -17.40 -8.94 12.56
CA LEU A 91 -16.89 -7.76 11.86
C LEU A 91 -15.71 -8.10 10.92
N TYR A 92 -15.22 -9.34 10.96
CA TYR A 92 -14.03 -9.75 10.23
C TYR A 92 -14.18 -9.55 8.72
N THR A 93 -15.30 -9.97 8.12
CA THR A 93 -15.51 -9.91 6.67
C THR A 93 -15.52 -8.46 6.17
N LEU A 94 -16.27 -7.57 6.84
CA LEU A 94 -16.29 -6.14 6.53
C LEU A 94 -14.88 -5.52 6.62
N PHE A 95 -14.12 -5.88 7.66
CA PHE A 95 -12.78 -5.36 7.86
C PHE A 95 -11.79 -5.91 6.82
N ASN A 96 -11.85 -7.21 6.54
CA ASN A 96 -11.06 -7.87 5.51
C ASN A 96 -11.29 -7.22 4.14
N ASP A 97 -12.54 -7.02 3.74
CA ASP A 97 -12.90 -6.38 2.46
C ASP A 97 -12.35 -4.94 2.39
N THR A 98 -12.51 -4.18 3.48
CA THR A 98 -12.04 -2.80 3.56
C THR A 98 -10.52 -2.71 3.45
N VAL A 99 -9.81 -3.54 4.22
CA VAL A 99 -8.35 -3.60 4.21
C VAL A 99 -7.83 -4.11 2.87
N THR A 100 -8.54 -5.04 2.22
CA THR A 100 -8.18 -5.52 0.87
C THR A 100 -8.20 -4.39 -0.14
N GLY A 101 -9.27 -3.59 -0.15
CA GLY A 101 -9.36 -2.41 -1.02
C GLY A 101 -8.24 -1.39 -0.77
N MET A 102 -7.95 -1.12 0.51
CA MET A 102 -6.86 -0.22 0.90
C MET A 102 -5.48 -0.75 0.49
N LEU A 103 -5.24 -2.06 0.64
CA LEU A 103 -3.98 -2.70 0.26
C LEU A 103 -3.77 -2.65 -1.26
N LEU A 104 -4.82 -2.94 -2.04
CA LEU A 104 -4.79 -2.83 -3.50
C LEU A 104 -4.44 -1.40 -3.95
N ALA A 105 -5.05 -0.38 -3.34
CA ALA A 105 -4.75 1.02 -3.64
C ALA A 105 -3.29 1.37 -3.33
N THR A 106 -2.77 0.86 -2.20
CA THR A 106 -1.39 1.08 -1.79
C THR A 106 -0.39 0.41 -2.74
N ILE A 107 -0.67 -0.82 -3.17
CA ILE A 107 0.16 -1.55 -4.15
C ILE A 107 0.15 -0.81 -5.48
N LEU A 108 -1.02 -0.34 -5.95
CA LEU A 108 -1.12 0.40 -7.20
C LEU A 108 -0.35 1.73 -7.14
N TYR A 109 -0.49 2.48 -6.04
CA TYR A 109 0.27 3.70 -5.81
C TYR A 109 1.77 3.45 -5.86
N PHE A 110 2.25 2.40 -5.18
CA PHE A 110 3.67 2.07 -5.19
C PHE A 110 4.16 1.55 -6.55
N GLY A 111 3.33 0.81 -7.28
CA GLY A 111 3.62 0.39 -8.66
C GLY A 111 3.76 1.59 -9.59
N ALA A 112 2.86 2.57 -9.48
CA ALA A 112 2.95 3.83 -10.23
C ALA A 112 4.20 4.64 -9.84
N PHE A 113 4.53 4.66 -8.55
CA PHE A 113 5.74 5.32 -8.03
C PHE A 113 7.02 4.68 -8.59
N LEU A 114 7.11 3.35 -8.59
CA LEU A 114 8.20 2.61 -9.23
C LEU A 114 8.29 2.87 -10.74
N ALA A 115 7.16 2.87 -11.43
CA ALA A 115 7.10 3.12 -12.88
C ALA A 115 7.54 4.54 -13.24
N ARG A 116 7.26 5.52 -12.38
CA ARG A 116 7.68 6.92 -12.53
C ARG A 116 9.18 7.10 -12.28
N GLU A 117 9.66 6.64 -11.13
CA GLU A 117 11.07 6.85 -10.73
C GLU A 117 12.04 5.95 -11.53
N ARG A 118 11.53 4.83 -12.09
CA ARG A 118 12.28 3.83 -12.88
C ARG A 118 13.57 3.34 -12.22
N THR A 119 13.74 3.62 -10.93
CA THR A 119 14.95 3.35 -10.16
C THR A 119 14.58 3.01 -8.72
N VAL A 120 15.40 2.19 -8.08
CA VAL A 120 15.30 1.86 -6.66
C VAL A 120 16.56 2.41 -6.01
N SER A 121 16.45 3.03 -4.84
CA SER A 121 17.59 3.45 -4.03
C SER A 121 18.50 2.24 -3.79
N GLY A 122 19.72 2.32 -4.32
CA GLY A 122 20.70 1.22 -4.28
C GLY A 122 20.73 0.32 -5.53
N TRP A 123 19.94 0.59 -6.57
CA TRP A 123 20.29 0.13 -7.92
C TRP A 123 21.53 0.89 -8.35
N THR A 124 22.70 0.31 -8.10
CA THR A 124 23.86 0.62 -8.91
C THR A 124 23.52 0.19 -10.32
N THR A 125 23.32 1.14 -11.25
CA THR A 125 23.58 0.81 -12.65
C THR A 125 25.02 0.30 -12.71
N PRO A 126 25.28 -0.87 -13.31
CA PRO A 126 26.63 -1.24 -13.68
C PRO A 126 27.07 -0.36 -14.85
N ASP A 127 27.32 0.91 -14.59
CA ASP A 127 27.97 1.84 -15.53
C ASP A 127 29.38 2.11 -15.00
N ALA A 128 30.24 1.09 -15.11
CA ALA A 128 31.69 1.25 -14.90
C ALA A 128 32.49 0.20 -15.66
N PHE A 129 32.07 -0.17 -16.88
CA PHE A 129 32.93 -0.82 -17.87
C PHE A 129 32.42 -0.47 -19.28
N GLU A 130 32.68 0.77 -19.73
CA GLU A 130 32.96 1.10 -21.14
C GLU A 130 33.59 2.50 -21.24
#